data_AF-A0A841CNJ1-F1
#
_entry.id   AF-A0A841CNJ1-F1
#
_cell.length_a   1.000
_cell.length_b   1.000
_cell.length_c   1.000
_cell.angle_alpha   90.00
_cell.angle_beta   90.00
_cell.angle_gamma   90.00
#
_symmetry.space_group_name_H-M   'P 1'
#
loop_
_entity.id
_entity.type
_entity.pdbx_description
1 polymer ?
#
loop_
_entity_poly.entity_id
_entity_poly.type
_entity_poly.pdbx_seq_one_letter_code
_entity_poly.pdbx_strand_id
1 'polypeptide(L)'
;MRRTEYYSPGVGRHGAFLQMTAPNAYPPDTYQQTGQARRFTAGRTVAETWNLAVYGPAFPYMPRPAEWAGRLGDQVRVSVPMFTDQDPRRFGFSQTVKARTTLHRDGVLVGESPSAGSLRGTVPAGRGAFRLHTRAQRADVSELSTDVSATRTFASDTVAGETAVDLPLLAVRFALRLDDRNRASVRVPGVRAAQRGGRTA
;
A
#
# COMPACT_ATOMS: atom_id res chain seq x y z
N MET A 1 17.90 3.56 -15.04
CA MET A 1 18.03 5.04 -15.07
C MET A 1 18.67 5.48 -13.76
N ARG A 2 19.62 6.42 -13.79
CA ARG A 2 20.20 7.04 -12.60
C ARG A 2 20.00 8.55 -12.68
N ARG A 3 19.51 9.16 -11.60
CA ARG A 3 19.27 10.60 -11.49
C ARG A 3 19.94 11.12 -10.22
N THR A 4 20.52 12.31 -10.32
CA THR A 4 20.99 13.07 -9.16
C THR A 4 20.05 14.24 -8.95
N GLU A 5 19.55 14.40 -7.72
CA GLU A 5 18.67 15.50 -7.34
C GLU A 5 19.29 16.30 -6.19
N TYR A 6 19.11 17.61 -6.23
CA TYR A 6 19.59 18.53 -5.21
C TYR A 6 18.41 19.03 -4.39
N TYR A 7 18.50 18.90 -3.07
CA TYR A 7 17.45 19.33 -2.14
C TYR A 7 17.98 20.38 -1.18
N SER A 8 17.14 21.39 -0.91
CA SER A 8 17.36 22.33 0.18
C SER A 8 17.39 21.58 1.53
N PRO A 9 18.42 21.78 2.37
CA PRO A 9 18.50 21.14 3.68
C PRO A 9 17.31 21.47 4.59
N GLY A 10 16.88 20.52 5.41
CA GLY A 10 15.84 20.72 6.44
C GLY A 10 14.40 20.84 5.93
N VAL A 11 14.20 21.08 4.63
CA VAL A 11 12.86 21.18 4.04
C VAL A 11 12.28 19.78 3.79
N GLY A 12 11.02 19.57 4.18
CA GLY A 12 10.31 18.33 3.89
C GLY A 12 10.09 18.14 2.39
N ARG A 13 10.41 16.95 1.89
CA ARG A 13 10.25 16.56 0.49
C ARG A 13 9.51 15.24 0.39
N HIS A 14 8.47 15.21 -0.44
CA HIS A 14 7.85 13.98 -0.87
C HIS A 14 8.53 13.49 -2.15
N GLY A 15 8.64 12.18 -2.29
CA GLY A 15 9.10 11.55 -3.52
C GLY A 15 7.95 10.85 -4.22
N ALA A 16 8.00 10.81 -5.55
CA ALA A 16 7.12 9.97 -6.34
C ALA A 16 7.88 9.36 -7.53
N PHE A 17 7.44 8.18 -7.92
CA PHE A 17 7.78 7.55 -9.19
C PHE A 17 6.48 7.31 -9.94
N LEU A 18 6.42 7.71 -11.21
CA LEU A 18 5.28 7.49 -12.09
C LEU A 18 5.79 6.78 -13.35
N GLN A 19 5.13 5.69 -13.72
CA GLN A 19 5.27 5.07 -15.04
C GLN A 19 4.06 5.47 -15.88
N MET A 20 4.32 5.92 -17.10
CA MET A 20 3.33 6.50 -17.99
C MET A 20 3.60 6.00 -19.41
N THR A 21 2.55 5.74 -20.18
CA THR A 21 2.65 5.32 -21.59
C THR A 21 3.16 6.44 -22.52
N ALA A 22 2.91 7.70 -22.15
CA ALA A 22 3.37 8.88 -22.87
C ALA A 22 3.62 10.04 -21.89
N PRO A 23 4.40 11.07 -22.27
CA PRO A 23 4.54 12.28 -21.47
C PRO A 23 3.18 12.88 -21.11
N ASN A 24 2.96 13.19 -19.83
CA ASN A 24 1.72 13.76 -19.28
C ASN A 24 0.45 12.88 -19.38
N ALA A 25 0.55 11.61 -19.77
CA ALA A 25 -0.57 10.67 -19.76
C ALA A 25 -1.18 10.53 -18.35
N TYR A 26 -2.51 10.69 -18.25
CA TYR A 26 -3.23 10.57 -16.99
C TYR A 26 -4.45 9.65 -17.13
N PRO A 27 -4.70 8.74 -16.18
CA PRO A 27 -3.85 8.42 -15.03
C PRO A 27 -2.54 7.72 -15.44
N PRO A 28 -1.50 7.71 -14.59
CA PRO A 28 -0.30 6.89 -14.83
C PRO A 28 -0.65 5.39 -14.77
N ASP A 29 0.16 4.56 -15.44
CA ASP A 29 0.02 3.10 -15.42
C ASP A 29 0.32 2.53 -14.04
N THR A 30 1.35 3.06 -13.39
CA THR A 30 1.65 2.78 -11.98
C THR A 30 2.32 3.98 -11.35
N TYR A 31 2.10 4.14 -10.05
CA TYR A 31 2.80 5.15 -9.27
C TYR A 31 3.19 4.63 -7.89
N GLN A 32 4.28 5.19 -7.37
CA GLN A 32 4.76 5.03 -6.00
C GLN A 32 4.92 6.41 -5.39
N GLN A 33 4.57 6.57 -4.11
CA GLN A 33 4.75 7.83 -3.40
C GLN A 33 5.19 7.58 -1.95
N THR A 34 5.94 8.51 -1.36
CA THR A 34 6.23 8.49 0.08
C THR A 34 5.01 8.92 0.90
N GLY A 35 4.70 8.18 1.97
CA GLY A 35 3.65 8.54 2.93
C GLY A 35 4.01 9.72 3.82
N GLN A 36 5.30 9.97 4.02
CA GLN A 36 5.79 11.12 4.79
C GLN A 36 6.80 11.93 3.99
N ALA A 37 6.89 13.23 4.34
CA ALA A 37 7.97 14.09 3.88
C ALA A 37 9.29 13.66 4.54
N ARG A 38 10.34 13.55 3.72
CA ARG A 38 11.71 13.32 4.17
C ARG A 38 12.46 14.65 4.24
N ARG A 39 13.27 14.84 5.29
CA ARG A 39 14.22 15.95 5.37
C ARG A 39 15.62 15.45 5.05
N PHE A 40 16.37 16.22 4.27
CA PHE A 40 17.75 15.92 3.92
C PHE A 40 18.70 16.87 4.67
N THR A 41 19.90 16.38 4.97
CA THR A 41 20.95 17.13 5.66
C THR A 41 21.98 17.61 4.66
N ALA A 42 22.48 18.84 4.83
CA ALA A 42 23.55 19.39 4.00
C ALA A 42 24.79 18.48 4.02
N GLY A 43 25.49 18.39 2.89
CA GLY A 43 26.72 17.60 2.76
C GLY A 43 26.52 16.07 2.76
N ARG A 44 25.29 15.56 2.90
CA ARG A 44 25.00 14.12 2.89
C ARG A 44 24.41 13.67 1.56
N THR A 45 25.14 12.81 0.86
CA THR A 45 24.60 12.07 -0.29
C THR A 45 23.79 10.88 0.20
N VAL A 46 22.59 10.71 -0.35
CA VAL A 46 21.70 9.58 -0.06
C VAL A 46 21.40 8.85 -1.36
N ALA A 47 21.63 7.54 -1.38
CA ALA A 47 21.16 6.68 -2.45
C ALA A 47 19.71 6.26 -2.18
N GLU A 48 18.85 6.40 -3.19
CA GLU A 48 17.48 5.87 -3.17
C GLU A 48 17.23 5.04 -4.43
N THR A 49 16.66 3.86 -4.22
CA THR A 49 16.14 3.01 -5.31
C THR A 49 14.62 3.08 -5.27
N TRP A 50 14.01 3.27 -6.42
CA TRP A 50 12.57 3.37 -6.61
C TRP A 50 12.09 2.23 -7.50
N ASN A 51 10.84 1.82 -7.34
CA ASN A 51 10.21 0.82 -8.20
C ASN A 51 10.92 -0.55 -8.15
N LEU A 52 11.36 -0.93 -6.94
CA LEU A 52 12.02 -2.21 -6.67
C LEU A 52 10.97 -3.27 -6.28
N ALA A 53 10.84 -4.32 -7.08
CA ALA A 53 10.06 -5.52 -6.78
C ALA A 53 10.59 -6.20 -5.51
N VAL A 54 9.89 -7.10 -4.82
CA VAL A 54 8.55 -7.64 -5.08
C VAL A 54 7.50 -6.65 -4.59
N TYR A 55 6.51 -6.36 -5.44
CA TYR A 55 5.42 -5.46 -5.07
C TYR A 55 4.37 -6.17 -4.23
N GLY A 56 3.76 -5.45 -3.29
CA GLY A 56 2.65 -5.97 -2.52
C GLY A 56 1.90 -4.93 -1.68
N PRO A 57 0.97 -5.39 -0.83
CA PRO A 57 0.25 -4.54 0.11
C PRO A 57 1.19 -3.79 1.04
N ALA A 58 0.90 -2.52 1.33
CA ALA A 58 1.64 -1.74 2.32
C ALA A 58 0.72 -0.85 3.14
N PHE A 59 1.19 -0.49 4.33
CA PHE A 59 0.51 0.42 5.25
C PHE A 59 1.52 1.40 5.84
N PRO A 60 2.19 2.25 5.03
CA PRO A 60 3.12 3.24 5.57
C PRO A 60 2.38 4.18 6.50
N TYR A 61 3.05 4.67 7.53
CA TYR A 61 2.46 5.65 8.40
C TYR A 61 2.02 6.88 7.59
N MET A 62 0.83 7.39 7.92
CA MET A 62 0.26 8.60 7.38
C MET A 62 -0.18 9.51 8.53
N PRO A 63 0.02 10.85 8.44
CA PRO A 63 -0.36 11.79 9.50
C PRO A 63 -1.88 12.07 9.50
N ARG A 64 -2.70 11.04 9.22
CA ARG A 64 -4.17 11.08 9.17
C ARG A 64 -4.72 9.73 9.66
N PRO A 65 -5.75 9.72 10.52
CA PRO A 65 -6.37 8.47 10.94
C PRO A 65 -7.11 7.81 9.78
N ALA A 66 -7.24 6.48 9.82
CA ALA A 66 -8.06 5.69 8.89
C ALA A 66 -7.69 5.87 7.40
N GLU A 67 -6.44 6.27 7.11
CA GLU A 67 -6.00 6.54 5.73
C GLU A 67 -6.12 5.28 4.86
N TRP A 68 -5.67 4.13 5.36
CA TRP A 68 -5.68 2.87 4.62
C TRP A 68 -6.89 2.00 4.89
N ALA A 69 -7.36 1.98 6.12
CA ALA A 69 -8.58 1.28 6.49
C ALA A 69 -9.11 1.81 7.81
N GLY A 70 -10.40 2.06 7.88
CA GLY A 70 -11.03 2.51 9.11
C GLY A 70 -12.52 2.28 9.14
N ARG A 71 -13.09 2.42 10.34
CA ARG A 71 -14.52 2.34 10.60
C ARG A 71 -14.99 3.58 11.36
N LEU A 72 -16.15 4.11 10.98
CA LEU A 72 -16.88 5.18 11.66
C LEU A 72 -18.36 4.79 11.73
N GLY A 73 -18.91 4.65 12.93
CA GLY A 73 -20.18 3.96 13.15
C GLY A 73 -20.12 2.56 12.56
N ASP A 74 -20.98 2.34 11.58
CA ASP A 74 -21.06 1.10 10.79
C ASP A 74 -20.53 1.25 9.37
N GLN A 75 -19.99 2.41 9.02
CA GLN A 75 -19.32 2.65 7.75
C GLN A 75 -17.88 2.16 7.81
N VAL A 76 -17.52 1.27 6.88
CA VAL A 76 -16.14 0.83 6.67
C VAL A 76 -15.60 1.44 5.38
N ARG A 77 -14.36 1.91 5.43
CA ARG A 77 -13.56 2.28 4.25
C ARG A 77 -12.26 1.49 4.28
N VAL A 78 -11.89 0.95 3.12
CA VAL A 78 -10.63 0.25 2.86
C VAL A 78 -10.03 0.83 1.58
N SER A 79 -8.72 1.07 1.60
CA SER A 79 -7.93 1.62 0.51
C SER A 79 -6.50 1.07 0.61
N VAL A 80 -6.32 -0.24 0.46
CA VAL A 80 -5.03 -0.93 0.52
C VAL A 80 -4.22 -0.67 -0.77
N PRO A 81 -3.04 -0.04 -0.70
CA PRO A 81 -2.11 0.05 -1.82
C PRO A 81 -1.55 -1.34 -2.15
N MET A 82 -2.00 -1.94 -3.25
CA MET A 82 -1.69 -3.35 -3.59
C MET A 82 -0.35 -3.54 -4.29
N PHE A 83 0.23 -2.48 -4.87
CA PHE A 83 1.44 -2.57 -5.69
C PHE A 83 2.52 -1.63 -5.17
N THR A 84 2.88 -1.76 -3.89
CA THR A 84 3.95 -0.96 -3.29
C THR A 84 5.31 -1.64 -3.44
N ASP A 85 6.35 -0.89 -3.77
CA ASP A 85 7.75 -1.38 -3.85
C ASP A 85 8.30 -1.89 -2.50
N GLN A 86 9.61 -2.13 -2.33
CA GLN A 86 10.16 -2.62 -1.06
C GLN A 86 10.32 -1.56 0.06
N ASP A 87 10.19 -0.25 -0.20
CA ASP A 87 10.48 0.77 0.82
C ASP A 87 9.33 0.87 1.86
N PRO A 88 9.60 0.72 3.17
CA PRO A 88 8.57 0.73 4.21
C PRO A 88 7.76 2.03 4.29
N ARG A 89 8.29 3.14 3.74
CA ARG A 89 7.69 4.47 3.81
C ARG A 89 6.84 4.81 2.59
N ARG A 90 6.78 3.92 1.60
CA ARG A 90 6.06 4.15 0.35
C ARG A 90 4.75 3.40 0.29
N PHE A 91 3.90 3.85 -0.60
CA PHE A 91 2.69 3.18 -1.05
C PHE A 91 2.61 3.30 -2.57
N GLY A 92 1.96 2.34 -3.22
CA GLY A 92 1.84 2.33 -4.67
C GLY A 92 0.59 1.64 -5.20
N PHE A 93 0.18 2.10 -6.38
CA PHE A 93 -0.98 1.60 -7.12
C PHE A 93 -0.60 1.37 -8.57
N SER A 94 -1.41 0.57 -9.26
CA SER A 94 -1.20 0.19 -10.66
C SER A 94 -2.57 0.10 -11.32
N GLN A 95 -2.62 0.35 -12.63
CA GLN A 95 -3.71 -0.12 -13.48
C GLN A 95 -3.80 -1.64 -13.36
N THR A 96 -5.04 -2.14 -13.35
CA THR A 96 -5.35 -3.56 -13.17
C THR A 96 -6.35 -4.00 -14.22
N VAL A 97 -6.14 -5.18 -14.78
CA VAL A 97 -7.08 -5.81 -15.73
C VAL A 97 -8.18 -6.58 -15.02
N LYS A 98 -7.93 -7.01 -13.78
CA LYS A 98 -8.92 -7.68 -12.93
C LYS A 98 -8.62 -7.40 -11.47
N ALA A 99 -9.63 -7.07 -10.69
CA ALA A 99 -9.49 -6.91 -9.26
C ALA A 99 -10.75 -7.30 -8.52
N ARG A 100 -10.59 -7.61 -7.23
CA ARG A 100 -11.70 -7.88 -6.33
C ARG A 100 -11.27 -7.62 -4.89
N THR A 101 -12.12 -6.92 -4.15
CA THR A 101 -12.00 -6.72 -2.71
C THR A 101 -13.29 -7.19 -2.06
N THR A 102 -13.19 -8.08 -1.08
CA THR A 102 -14.35 -8.57 -0.32
C THR A 102 -14.11 -8.46 1.17
N LEU A 103 -15.16 -8.13 1.89
CA LEU A 103 -15.19 -8.10 3.34
C LEU A 103 -16.24 -9.10 3.81
N HIS A 104 -15.83 -10.03 4.64
CA HIS A 104 -16.72 -10.97 5.31
C HIS A 104 -16.77 -10.62 6.79
N ARG A 105 -17.93 -10.78 7.42
CA ARG A 105 -18.11 -10.77 8.88
C ARG A 105 -18.59 -12.15 9.30
N ASP A 106 -17.87 -12.79 10.22
CA ASP A 106 -18.23 -14.09 10.79
C ASP A 106 -18.53 -15.15 9.70
N GLY A 107 -17.79 -15.08 8.59
CA GLY A 107 -17.93 -15.97 7.42
C GLY A 107 -18.90 -15.48 6.34
N VAL A 108 -19.78 -14.51 6.63
CA VAL A 108 -20.79 -13.99 5.71
C VAL A 108 -20.25 -12.78 4.93
N LEU A 109 -20.47 -12.73 3.61
CA LEU A 109 -20.09 -11.57 2.79
C LEU A 109 -20.93 -10.34 3.19
N VAL A 110 -20.27 -9.26 3.61
CA VAL A 110 -20.92 -8.00 4.02
C VAL A 110 -20.51 -6.81 3.14
N GLY A 111 -19.56 -7.00 2.23
CA GLY A 111 -19.19 -5.98 1.26
C GLY A 111 -18.29 -6.54 0.17
N GLU A 112 -18.42 -5.96 -1.02
CA GLU A 112 -17.62 -6.30 -2.19
C GLU A 112 -17.35 -5.07 -3.05
N SER A 113 -16.21 -5.07 -3.74
CA SER A 113 -15.87 -4.09 -4.76
C SER A 113 -15.05 -4.76 -5.87
N PRO A 114 -15.27 -4.40 -7.14
CA PRO A 114 -14.41 -4.85 -8.25
C PRO A 114 -13.05 -4.14 -8.29
N SER A 115 -12.75 -3.27 -7.32
CA SER A 115 -11.52 -2.46 -7.29
C SER A 115 -10.38 -3.14 -6.50
N ALA A 116 -9.14 -2.86 -6.91
CA ALA A 116 -7.94 -3.34 -6.25
C ALA A 116 -7.76 -2.70 -4.87
N GLY A 117 -7.89 -3.51 -3.81
CA GLY A 117 -7.64 -3.06 -2.44
C GLY A 117 -8.62 -2.01 -1.91
N SER A 118 -9.69 -1.69 -2.63
CA SER A 118 -10.64 -0.63 -2.25
C SER A 118 -12.01 -1.20 -1.97
N LEU A 119 -12.66 -0.73 -0.90
CA LEU A 119 -14.04 -1.06 -0.56
C LEU A 119 -14.58 0.04 0.36
N ARG A 120 -15.83 0.46 0.12
CA ARG A 120 -16.57 1.32 1.05
C ARG A 120 -17.99 0.77 1.19
N GLY A 121 -18.50 0.71 2.41
CA GLY A 121 -19.88 0.28 2.63
C GLY A 121 -20.24 0.19 4.11
N THR A 122 -21.54 -0.01 4.35
CA THR A 122 -22.08 -0.27 5.68
C THR A 122 -21.91 -1.75 6.01
N VAL A 123 -21.44 -2.07 7.20
CA VAL A 123 -21.44 -3.43 7.77
C VAL A 123 -22.47 -3.52 8.89
N PRO A 124 -22.94 -4.72 9.29
CA PRO A 124 -23.88 -4.80 10.40
C PRO A 124 -23.25 -4.25 11.70
N ALA A 125 -24.09 -3.72 12.60
CA ALA A 125 -23.65 -3.12 13.86
C ALA A 125 -23.05 -4.15 14.84
N GLY A 126 -22.30 -3.64 15.81
CA GLY A 126 -21.67 -4.41 16.89
C GLY A 126 -20.37 -5.09 16.50
N ARG A 127 -19.81 -5.79 17.49
CA ARG A 127 -18.56 -6.53 17.41
C ARG A 127 -18.67 -7.74 16.49
N GLY A 128 -17.64 -7.96 15.68
CA GLY A 128 -17.53 -9.13 14.83
C GLY A 128 -16.09 -9.44 14.41
N ALA A 129 -15.88 -10.66 13.91
CA ALA A 129 -14.63 -11.05 13.27
C ALA A 129 -14.75 -10.81 11.76
N PHE A 130 -13.87 -9.96 11.23
CA PHE A 130 -13.87 -9.59 9.83
C PHE A 130 -12.74 -10.30 9.08
N ARG A 131 -13.01 -10.67 7.83
CA ARG A 131 -12.01 -11.19 6.88
C ARG A 131 -12.05 -10.35 5.60
N LEU A 132 -11.01 -9.52 5.43
CA LEU A 132 -10.75 -8.77 4.21
C LEU A 132 -9.92 -9.64 3.27
N HIS A 133 -10.41 -9.85 2.06
CA HIS A 133 -9.65 -10.47 0.97
C HIS A 133 -9.54 -9.49 -0.18
N THR A 134 -8.32 -9.27 -0.67
CA THR A 134 -8.01 -8.43 -1.83
C THR A 134 -7.23 -9.24 -2.84
N ARG A 135 -7.54 -9.06 -4.12
CA ARG A 135 -6.76 -9.58 -5.24
C ARG A 135 -6.76 -8.57 -6.37
N ALA A 136 -5.62 -8.39 -7.01
CA ALA A 136 -5.43 -7.50 -8.12
C ALA A 136 -4.47 -8.12 -9.13
N GLN A 137 -4.86 -8.09 -10.40
CA GLN A 137 -4.07 -8.55 -11.53
C GLN A 137 -3.75 -7.37 -12.44
N ARG A 138 -2.51 -7.25 -12.86
CA ARG A 138 -2.07 -6.26 -13.86
C ARG A 138 -1.44 -6.99 -15.04
N ALA A 139 -1.69 -6.48 -16.24
CA ALA A 139 -1.06 -6.89 -17.48
C ALA A 139 -0.45 -5.65 -18.15
N ASP A 140 0.53 -5.86 -19.02
CA ASP A 140 1.17 -4.85 -19.88
C ASP A 140 1.95 -3.72 -19.17
N VAL A 141 1.71 -3.49 -17.88
CA VAL A 141 2.40 -2.47 -17.06
C VAL A 141 3.70 -3.01 -16.45
N SER A 142 3.76 -4.31 -16.14
CA SER A 142 4.92 -4.96 -15.53
C SER A 142 4.86 -6.47 -15.70
N GLU A 143 6.02 -7.09 -15.93
CA GLU A 143 6.19 -8.55 -15.89
C GLU A 143 6.33 -9.12 -14.47
N LEU A 144 6.48 -8.25 -13.46
CA LEU A 144 6.69 -8.62 -12.06
C LEU A 144 5.42 -8.36 -11.24
N SER A 145 5.16 -9.19 -10.23
CA SER A 145 3.96 -9.06 -9.37
C SER A 145 2.68 -8.83 -10.20
N THR A 146 2.46 -9.69 -11.20
CA THR A 146 1.30 -9.61 -12.12
C THR A 146 -0.01 -10.02 -11.46
N ASP A 147 0.06 -10.81 -10.37
CA ASP A 147 -1.05 -11.16 -9.49
C ASP A 147 -0.63 -10.93 -8.03
N VAL A 148 -1.34 -10.04 -7.35
CA VAL A 148 -1.13 -9.76 -5.92
C VAL A 148 -2.42 -10.05 -5.18
N SER A 149 -2.35 -10.90 -4.16
CA SER A 149 -3.48 -11.17 -3.27
C SER A 149 -3.07 -11.13 -1.80
N ALA A 150 -4.02 -10.74 -0.95
CA ALA A 150 -3.86 -10.78 0.49
C ALA A 150 -5.19 -11.07 1.18
N THR A 151 -5.11 -11.86 2.25
CA THR A 151 -6.23 -12.10 3.16
C THR A 151 -5.83 -11.69 4.55
N ARG A 152 -6.65 -10.91 5.24
CA ARG A 152 -6.44 -10.45 6.61
C ARG A 152 -7.70 -10.64 7.45
N THR A 153 -7.50 -11.11 8.66
CA THR A 153 -8.55 -11.24 9.66
C THR A 153 -8.30 -10.24 10.79
N PHE A 154 -9.36 -9.55 11.23
CA PHE A 154 -9.30 -8.59 12.33
C PHE A 154 -10.63 -8.55 13.08
N ALA A 155 -10.60 -8.13 14.33
CA ALA A 155 -11.81 -7.79 15.08
C ALA A 155 -12.12 -6.30 14.91
N SER A 156 -13.41 -5.96 14.82
CA SER A 156 -13.88 -4.58 14.81
C SER A 156 -15.27 -4.51 15.45
N ASP A 157 -15.56 -3.40 16.11
CA ASP A 157 -16.87 -3.06 16.68
C ASP A 157 -17.39 -1.77 16.02
N THR A 158 -18.65 -1.44 16.24
CA THR A 158 -19.21 -0.14 15.90
C THR A 158 -18.38 0.95 16.59
N VAL A 159 -18.04 1.99 15.83
CA VAL A 159 -17.22 3.11 16.31
C VAL A 159 -18.13 4.30 16.60
N ALA A 160 -18.32 4.64 17.87
CA ALA A 160 -19.10 5.81 18.26
C ALA A 160 -18.36 7.13 17.95
N GLY A 161 -19.13 8.22 17.87
CA GLY A 161 -18.61 9.58 17.65
C GLY A 161 -18.40 9.92 16.18
N GLU A 162 -17.54 10.92 15.92
CA GLU A 162 -17.33 11.52 14.60
C GLU A 162 -15.96 11.18 13.98
N THR A 163 -15.10 10.48 14.73
CA THR A 163 -13.73 10.15 14.30
C THR A 163 -13.61 8.69 13.94
N ALA A 164 -13.12 8.41 12.72
CA ALA A 164 -12.88 7.05 12.28
C ALA A 164 -11.71 6.41 13.05
N VAL A 165 -11.84 5.13 13.38
CA VAL A 165 -10.78 4.32 14.01
C VAL A 165 -10.13 3.42 12.97
N ASP A 166 -8.81 3.30 13.03
CA ASP A 166 -8.02 2.42 12.16
C ASP A 166 -8.44 0.94 12.32
N LEU A 167 -8.61 0.25 11.20
CA LEU A 167 -8.74 -1.21 11.22
C LEU A 167 -7.34 -1.84 11.30
N PRO A 168 -7.10 -2.83 12.18
CA PRO A 168 -5.77 -3.35 12.45
C PRO A 168 -5.32 -4.32 11.34
N LEU A 169 -5.02 -3.77 10.17
CA LEU A 169 -4.49 -4.52 9.03
C LEU A 169 -2.98 -4.73 9.17
N LEU A 170 -2.50 -5.79 8.56
CA LEU A 170 -1.08 -6.16 8.52
C LEU A 170 -0.64 -6.35 7.08
N ALA A 171 0.57 -5.95 6.72
CA ALA A 171 1.22 -6.33 5.48
C ALA A 171 2.46 -7.16 5.80
N VAL A 172 2.67 -8.22 5.03
CA VAL A 172 3.93 -8.98 5.04
C VAL A 172 4.62 -8.66 3.73
N ARG A 173 5.85 -8.14 3.81
CA ARG A 173 6.61 -7.64 2.67
C ARG A 173 7.90 -8.42 2.52
N PHE A 174 8.33 -8.60 1.27
CA PHE A 174 9.61 -9.22 0.95
C PHE A 174 10.66 -8.15 0.70
N ALA A 175 11.74 -8.17 1.47
CA ALA A 175 12.89 -7.30 1.27
C ALA A 175 14.02 -8.11 0.61
N LEU A 176 13.92 -8.32 -0.71
CA LEU A 176 14.94 -9.02 -1.50
C LEU A 176 16.04 -8.05 -1.93
N ARG A 177 17.30 -8.48 -1.88
CA ARG A 177 18.40 -7.73 -2.51
C ARG A 177 18.32 -7.95 -4.01
N LEU A 178 17.97 -6.91 -4.76
CA LEU A 178 17.84 -6.94 -6.21
C LEU A 178 18.80 -5.94 -6.88
N ASP A 179 19.19 -6.23 -8.11
CA ASP A 179 19.90 -5.29 -8.98
C ASP A 179 18.97 -4.24 -9.59
N ASP A 180 19.52 -3.35 -10.42
CA ASP A 180 18.80 -2.28 -11.10
C ASP A 180 17.82 -2.76 -12.19
N ARG A 181 17.81 -4.07 -12.48
CA ARG A 181 16.87 -4.75 -13.38
C ARG A 181 15.91 -5.67 -12.62
N ASN A 182 15.77 -5.49 -11.30
CA ASN A 182 14.92 -6.31 -10.43
C ASN A 182 15.29 -7.81 -10.41
N ARG A 183 16.56 -8.15 -10.64
CA ARG A 183 17.06 -9.53 -10.59
C ARG A 183 17.72 -9.80 -9.25
N ALA A 184 17.42 -10.96 -8.66
CA ALA A 184 18.11 -11.41 -7.46
C ALA A 184 19.46 -12.02 -7.84
N SER A 185 20.52 -11.67 -7.10
CA SER A 185 21.73 -12.49 -7.05
C SER A 185 21.42 -13.78 -6.28
N VAL A 186 22.06 -14.89 -6.68
CA VAL A 186 21.79 -16.29 -6.23
C VAL A 186 21.27 -16.40 -4.78
N ARG A 187 20.16 -17.17 -4.63
CA ARG A 187 19.39 -17.51 -3.40
C ARG A 187 19.96 -16.96 -2.08
N VAL A 188 19.60 -15.71 -1.75
CA VAL A 188 19.61 -15.24 -0.37
C VAL A 188 18.18 -15.36 0.19
N PRO A 189 17.97 -15.89 1.41
CA PRO A 189 16.66 -15.87 2.04
C PRO A 189 16.15 -14.43 2.13
N GLY A 190 14.98 -14.16 1.55
CA GLY A 190 14.34 -12.85 1.65
C GLY A 190 13.95 -12.54 3.10
N VAL A 191 14.22 -11.33 3.57
CA VAL A 191 13.70 -10.89 4.86
C VAL A 191 12.21 -10.61 4.72
N ARG A 192 11.40 -11.21 5.59
CA ARG A 192 9.97 -10.89 5.72
C ARG A 192 9.81 -9.81 6.78
N ALA A 193 9.27 -8.66 6.39
CA ALA A 193 8.94 -7.57 7.30
C ALA A 193 7.42 -7.47 7.48
N ALA A 194 6.96 -7.30 8.71
CA ALA A 194 5.57 -7.01 9.02
C ALA A 194 5.37 -5.49 9.17
N GLN A 195 4.29 -4.98 8.58
CA GLN A 195 3.89 -3.57 8.67
C GLN A 195 2.44 -3.49 9.11
N ARG A 196 2.15 -2.76 10.20
CA ARG A 196 0.79 -2.56 10.73
C ARG A 196 0.16 -1.30 10.15
N GLY A 197 -1.13 -1.39 9.83
CA GLY A 197 -1.99 -0.23 9.61
C GLY A 197 -2.48 0.32 10.96
N GLY A 198 -2.46 1.64 11.11
CA GLY A 198 -2.78 2.34 12.35
C GLY A 198 -1.54 2.75 13.16
N ARG A 199 -1.72 3.65 14.14
CA ARG A 199 -0.63 4.35 14.85
C ARG A 199 0.46 3.39 15.36
N THR A 200 1.66 3.55 14.83
CA THR A 200 2.90 3.45 15.62
C THR A 200 3.46 4.85 15.74
N ALA A 201 3.27 5.44 16.93
CA ALA A 201 4.12 6.48 17.49
C ALA A 201 4.50 5.98 18.89
#